data_AF-A0A6J1VRC1-F1
#
_entry.id   AF-A0A6J1VRC1-F1
#
_cell.length_a   1.000
_cell.length_b   1.000
_cell.length_c   1.000
_cell.angle_alpha   90.00
_cell.angle_beta   90.00
_cell.angle_gamma   90.00
#
_symmetry.space_group_name_H-M   'P 1'
#
loop_
_entity.id
_entity.type
_entity.pdbx_description
1 polymer ?
#
loop_
_entity_poly.entity_id
_entity_poly.type
_entity_poly.pdbx_seq_one_letter_code
_entity_poly.pdbx_strand_id
1 'polypeptide(L)'
;MDYLKMSECIQLSFAVCRIGIYTCFRALCCKGPPPPRPEYDLVCIGLSGSGKTSLLSQLCSENRENIVSTTGFSIKAVPFQNAILNVKELGGADNIRKYWSRYYQGSQGVIFVLDSASSEDDLEIARNELHSALQHPQLCTLPFLILANHQDKPAARSVQEPFFMFKQIFHLQILLEH
;
A
#
# COMPACT_ATOMS: atom_id res chain seq x y z
N MET A 1 -74.81 -11.22 -6.65
CA MET A 1 -73.69 -11.18 -7.61
C MET A 1 -72.43 -10.67 -6.88
N ASP A 2 -72.15 -11.20 -5.68
CA ASP A 2 -71.36 -10.45 -4.67
C ASP A 2 -70.24 -11.27 -4.01
N TYR A 3 -70.28 -12.60 -4.06
CA TYR A 3 -69.25 -13.46 -3.47
C TYR A 3 -67.96 -13.54 -4.30
N LEU A 4 -68.05 -13.41 -5.63
CA LEU A 4 -66.89 -13.46 -6.53
C LEU A 4 -65.95 -12.24 -6.34
N LYS A 5 -66.51 -11.03 -6.17
CA LYS A 5 -65.72 -9.81 -5.88
C LYS A 5 -65.02 -9.85 -4.52
N MET A 6 -65.64 -10.50 -3.53
CA MET A 6 -65.08 -10.60 -2.18
C MET A 6 -63.91 -11.60 -2.12
N SER A 7 -63.98 -12.69 -2.89
CA SER A 7 -62.88 -13.65 -3.07
C SER A 7 -61.64 -13.01 -3.73
N GLU A 8 -61.84 -12.21 -4.78
CA GLU A 8 -60.73 -11.52 -5.47
C GLU A 8 -60.03 -10.49 -4.57
N CYS A 9 -60.79 -9.74 -3.75
CA CYS A 9 -60.20 -8.78 -2.80
C CYS A 9 -59.35 -9.46 -1.72
N ILE A 10 -59.77 -10.63 -1.23
CA ILE A 10 -59.01 -11.41 -0.23
C ILE A 10 -57.72 -11.96 -0.85
N GLN A 11 -57.79 -12.50 -2.07
CA GLN A 11 -56.59 -12.99 -2.77
C GLN A 11 -55.60 -11.87 -3.10
N LEU A 12 -56.07 -10.67 -3.49
CA LEU A 12 -55.22 -9.50 -3.68
C LEU A 12 -54.52 -9.09 -2.38
N SER A 13 -55.25 -9.06 -1.25
CA SER A 13 -54.68 -8.68 0.05
C SER A 13 -53.55 -9.60 0.50
N PHE A 14 -53.69 -10.92 0.32
CA PHE A 14 -52.63 -11.88 0.65
C PHE A 14 -51.43 -11.77 -0.30
N ALA A 15 -51.67 -11.49 -1.59
CA ALA A 15 -50.60 -11.31 -2.57
C ALA A 15 -49.76 -10.05 -2.28
N VAL A 16 -50.42 -8.92 -1.97
CA VAL A 16 -49.74 -7.66 -1.61
C VAL A 16 -48.94 -7.81 -0.31
N CYS A 17 -49.47 -8.54 0.67
CA CYS A 17 -48.77 -8.82 1.92
C CYS A 17 -47.52 -9.69 1.70
N ARG A 18 -47.59 -10.72 0.83
CA ARG A 18 -46.42 -11.54 0.46
C ARG A 18 -45.35 -10.74 -0.28
N ILE A 19 -45.74 -9.84 -1.17
CA ILE A 19 -44.80 -8.96 -1.89
C ILE A 19 -44.16 -7.95 -0.92
N GLY A 20 -44.95 -7.35 -0.02
CA GLY A 20 -44.45 -6.41 0.99
C GLY A 20 -43.46 -7.05 1.96
N ILE A 21 -43.75 -8.28 2.42
CA ILE A 21 -42.85 -9.06 3.27
C ILE A 21 -41.57 -9.44 2.50
N TYR A 22 -41.66 -9.90 1.25
CA TYR A 22 -40.49 -10.21 0.42
C TYR A 22 -39.60 -8.99 0.18
N THR A 23 -40.19 -7.83 -0.04
CA THR A 23 -39.45 -6.58 -0.29
C THR A 23 -38.78 -6.08 0.98
N CYS A 24 -39.46 -6.14 2.13
CA CYS A 24 -38.85 -5.85 3.44
C CYS A 24 -37.78 -6.86 3.84
N PHE A 25 -37.98 -8.16 3.58
CA PHE A 25 -37.01 -9.21 3.90
C PHE A 25 -35.75 -9.07 3.03
N ARG A 26 -35.88 -8.73 1.74
CA ARG A 26 -34.74 -8.33 0.91
C ARG A 26 -34.07 -7.06 1.43
N ALA A 27 -34.81 -6.02 1.81
CA ALA A 27 -34.22 -4.79 2.32
C ALA A 27 -33.46 -4.98 3.66
N LEU A 28 -33.93 -5.87 4.53
CA LEU A 28 -33.33 -6.15 5.84
C LEU A 28 -32.19 -7.18 5.79
N CYS A 29 -32.22 -8.14 4.85
CA CYS A 29 -31.22 -9.21 4.75
C CYS A 29 -30.16 -8.98 3.67
N CYS A 30 -30.24 -7.93 2.84
CA CYS A 30 -29.29 -7.68 1.75
C CYS A 30 -28.22 -6.61 2.05
N LYS A 31 -27.88 -6.35 3.32
CA LYS A 31 -26.56 -5.77 3.61
C LYS A 31 -25.50 -6.85 3.36
N GLY A 32 -25.18 -7.05 2.07
CA GLY A 32 -24.11 -7.95 1.66
C GLY A 32 -22.81 -7.61 2.37
N PRO A 33 -21.89 -8.58 2.50
CA PRO A 33 -20.58 -8.32 3.08
C PRO A 33 -19.95 -7.10 2.39
N PRO A 34 -19.25 -6.22 3.13
CA PRO A 34 -18.62 -5.06 2.54
C PRO A 34 -17.74 -5.50 1.35
N PRO A 35 -17.70 -4.73 0.25
CA PRO A 35 -16.89 -5.08 -0.90
C PRO A 35 -15.43 -5.29 -0.46
N PRO A 36 -14.71 -6.27 -1.05
CA PRO A 36 -13.33 -6.51 -0.71
C PRO A 36 -12.52 -5.22 -0.93
N ARG A 37 -11.65 -4.89 0.03
CA ARG A 37 -10.79 -3.71 -0.09
C ARG A 37 -9.83 -3.92 -1.28
N PRO A 38 -9.63 -2.92 -2.15
CA PRO A 38 -8.62 -3.01 -3.19
C PRO A 38 -7.23 -3.27 -2.59
N GLU A 39 -6.49 -4.16 -3.23
CA GLU A 39 -5.11 -4.48 -2.87
C GLU A 39 -4.15 -3.91 -3.93
N TYR A 40 -3.04 -3.36 -3.49
CA TYR A 40 -1.99 -2.83 -4.37
C TYR A 40 -0.64 -3.44 -4.04
N ASP A 41 0.01 -4.03 -5.04
CA ASP A 41 1.33 -4.62 -4.88
C ASP A 41 2.41 -3.55 -5.05
N LEU A 42 3.22 -3.31 -4.02
CA LEU A 42 4.32 -2.35 -4.05
C LEU A 42 5.64 -3.07 -3.80
N VAL A 43 6.74 -2.55 -4.35
CA VAL A 43 8.09 -3.00 -4.02
C VAL A 43 8.83 -1.92 -3.23
N CYS A 44 9.44 -2.30 -2.10
CA CYS A 44 10.24 -1.41 -1.26
C CYS A 44 11.72 -1.76 -1.40
N ILE A 45 12.49 -0.81 -1.94
CA ILE A 45 13.93 -0.94 -2.24
C ILE A 45 14.73 0.22 -1.63
N GLY A 46 16.05 0.03 -1.54
CA GLY A 46 16.96 0.99 -0.92
C GLY A 46 18.11 0.29 -0.21
N LEU A 47 19.16 1.04 0.14
CA LEU A 47 20.38 0.47 0.71
C LEU A 47 20.17 -0.19 2.08
N SER A 48 21.10 -1.08 2.45
CA SER A 48 21.13 -1.64 3.80
C SER A 48 21.25 -0.50 4.82
N GLY A 49 20.53 -0.59 5.94
CA GLY A 49 20.52 0.48 6.94
C GLY A 49 19.67 1.70 6.60
N SER A 50 19.05 1.80 5.42
CA SER A 50 18.19 2.95 5.08
C SER A 50 16.90 3.05 5.90
N GLY A 51 16.52 1.97 6.61
CA GLY A 51 15.37 1.92 7.51
C GLY A 51 14.07 1.42 6.88
N LYS A 52 14.12 0.74 5.73
CA LYS A 52 12.97 0.07 5.09
C LYS A 52 12.15 -0.77 6.07
N THR A 53 12.82 -1.67 6.80
CA THR A 53 12.16 -2.60 7.73
C THR A 53 11.48 -1.82 8.87
N SER A 54 12.17 -0.82 9.42
CA SER A 54 11.64 0.05 10.48
C SER A 54 10.42 0.86 10.03
N LEU A 55 10.48 1.42 8.83
CA LEU A 55 9.37 2.15 8.20
C LEU A 55 8.15 1.25 8.05
N LEU A 56 8.33 0.05 7.48
CA LEU A 56 7.21 -0.87 7.25
C LEU A 56 6.65 -1.42 8.56
N SER A 57 7.49 -1.73 9.54
CA SER A 57 7.03 -2.12 10.89
C SER A 57 6.19 -1.02 11.54
N GLN A 58 6.59 0.26 11.39
CA GLN A 58 5.81 1.39 11.89
C GLN A 58 4.45 1.50 11.19
N LEU A 59 4.41 1.35 9.86
CA LEU A 59 3.14 1.40 9.11
C LEU A 59 2.21 0.24 9.47
N CYS A 60 2.75 -0.93 9.82
CA CYS A 60 1.98 -2.06 10.31
C CYS A 60 1.61 -1.99 11.80
N SER A 61 2.02 -0.95 12.54
CA SER A 61 1.88 -0.88 14.00
C SER A 61 2.49 -2.09 14.75
N GLU A 62 3.58 -2.63 14.21
CA GLU A 62 4.32 -3.75 14.80
C GLU A 62 5.36 -3.26 15.82
N ASN A 63 5.64 -4.09 16.83
CA ASN A 63 6.69 -3.81 17.80
C ASN A 63 8.06 -3.71 17.11
N ARG A 64 8.80 -2.64 17.41
CA ARG A 64 10.14 -2.36 16.85
C ARG A 64 11.27 -3.11 17.56
N GLU A 65 10.93 -4.01 18.47
CA GLU A 65 11.91 -4.76 19.24
C GLU A 65 12.54 -5.82 18.33
N ASN A 66 13.87 -5.73 18.15
CA ASN A 66 14.69 -6.65 17.35
C ASN A 66 14.47 -6.59 15.83
N ILE A 67 14.52 -5.39 15.24
CA ILE A 67 14.59 -5.25 13.78
C ILE A 67 15.94 -5.79 13.27
N VAL A 68 15.90 -6.91 12.55
CA VAL A 68 17.06 -7.53 11.91
C VAL A 68 17.09 -7.17 10.43
N SER A 69 18.29 -7.05 9.85
CA SER A 69 18.46 -6.81 8.41
C SER A 69 17.82 -7.92 7.57
N THR A 70 17.01 -7.54 6.59
CA THR A 70 16.40 -8.48 5.64
C THR A 70 17.46 -9.08 4.70
N THR A 71 17.79 -10.36 4.88
CA THR A 71 18.77 -11.09 4.04
C THR A 71 18.25 -11.44 2.65
N GLY A 72 16.92 -11.52 2.47
CA GLY A 72 16.29 -11.87 1.20
C GLY A 72 15.19 -10.88 0.83
N PHE A 73 13.94 -11.25 1.08
CA PHE A 73 12.79 -10.39 0.93
C PHE A 73 11.79 -10.66 2.06
N SER A 74 10.91 -9.69 2.31
CA SER A 74 9.76 -9.79 3.21
C SER A 74 8.53 -9.21 2.52
N ILE A 75 7.34 -9.70 2.82
CA ILE A 75 6.08 -9.14 2.31
C ILE A 75 5.24 -8.73 3.51
N LYS A 76 4.82 -7.46 3.54
CA LYS A 76 3.95 -6.91 4.58
C LYS A 76 2.70 -6.32 3.96
N ALA A 77 1.54 -6.69 4.51
CA ALA A 77 0.26 -6.10 4.15
C ALA A 77 0.02 -4.85 5.01
N VAL A 78 0.34 -3.69 4.46
CA VAL A 78 0.20 -2.40 5.12
C VAL A 78 -1.24 -1.89 4.94
N PRO A 79 -2.03 -1.71 6.02
CA PRO A 79 -3.37 -1.15 5.90
C PRO A 79 -3.29 0.33 5.50
N PHE A 80 -3.98 0.72 4.42
CA PHE A 80 -3.98 2.10 3.95
C PHE A 80 -5.41 2.59 3.64
N GLN A 81 -6.00 3.35 4.56
CA GLN A 81 -7.37 3.89 4.45
C GLN A 81 -8.39 2.80 4.03
N ASN A 82 -8.77 2.82 2.75
CA ASN A 82 -9.75 1.91 2.13
C ASN A 82 -9.10 0.83 1.24
N ALA A 83 -7.79 0.65 1.32
CA ALA A 83 -7.00 -0.30 0.55
C ALA A 83 -6.00 -1.06 1.45
N ILE A 84 -5.40 -2.10 0.90
CA ILE A 84 -4.28 -2.82 1.50
C ILE A 84 -3.10 -2.72 0.54
N LEU A 85 -1.94 -2.28 1.04
CA LEU A 85 -0.72 -2.21 0.27
C LEU A 85 0.13 -3.45 0.59
N ASN A 86 0.28 -4.36 -0.36
CA ASN A 86 1.15 -5.51 -0.25
C ASN A 86 2.57 -5.08 -0.60
N VAL A 87 3.33 -4.68 0.41
CA VAL A 87 4.69 -4.16 0.23
C VAL A 87 5.71 -5.28 0.31
N LYS A 88 6.38 -5.55 -0.80
CA LYS A 88 7.51 -6.47 -0.91
C LYS A 88 8.82 -5.74 -0.63
N GLU A 89 9.30 -5.86 0.60
CA GLU A 89 10.60 -5.34 1.03
C GLU A 89 11.74 -6.21 0.52
N LEU A 90 12.71 -5.62 -0.18
CA LEU A 90 13.91 -6.31 -0.63
C LEU A 90 15.11 -5.96 0.24
N GLY A 91 15.97 -6.95 0.51
CA GLY A 91 17.22 -6.77 1.23
C GLY A 91 18.14 -5.75 0.55
N GLY A 92 18.71 -4.84 1.34
CA GLY A 92 19.52 -3.73 0.84
C GLY A 92 21.03 -3.99 0.74
N ALA A 93 21.47 -5.19 1.12
CA ALA A 93 22.89 -5.56 1.10
C ALA A 93 23.41 -5.70 -0.33
N ASP A 94 24.66 -5.30 -0.56
CA ASP A 94 25.31 -5.26 -1.87
C ASP A 94 25.20 -6.57 -2.67
N ASN A 95 25.35 -7.71 -2.01
CA ASN A 95 25.22 -9.03 -2.62
C ASN A 95 23.77 -9.38 -3.01
N ILE A 96 22.77 -8.74 -2.41
CA ILE A 96 21.34 -8.96 -2.64
C ILE A 96 20.78 -7.98 -3.68
N ARG A 97 21.31 -6.76 -3.79
CA ARG A 97 20.82 -5.71 -4.72
C ARG A 97 20.68 -6.19 -6.16
N LYS A 98 21.65 -6.98 -6.64
CA LYS A 98 21.64 -7.59 -7.99
C LYS A 98 20.43 -8.47 -8.29
N TYR A 99 19.69 -8.91 -7.27
CA TYR A 99 18.48 -9.73 -7.42
C TYR A 99 17.19 -8.92 -7.39
N TRP A 100 17.22 -7.61 -7.15
CA TRP A 100 16.01 -6.79 -7.04
C TRP A 100 15.13 -6.86 -8.29
N SER A 101 15.74 -6.84 -9.47
CA SER A 101 15.04 -6.93 -10.76
C SER A 101 14.17 -8.17 -10.92
N ARG A 102 14.49 -9.26 -10.20
CA ARG A 102 13.69 -10.51 -10.22
C ARG A 102 12.34 -10.36 -9.52
N TYR A 103 12.18 -9.33 -8.70
CA TYR A 103 11.01 -9.13 -7.85
C TYR A 103 10.11 -7.97 -8.27
N TYR A 104 10.50 -7.21 -9.30
CA TYR A 104 9.76 -6.06 -9.83
C TYR A 104 8.46 -6.45 -10.54
N GLN A 105 8.41 -7.64 -11.12
CA GLN A 105 7.22 -8.13 -11.83
C GLN A 105 5.98 -8.12 -10.92
N GLY A 106 4.88 -7.58 -11.45
CA GLY A 106 3.60 -7.49 -10.75
C GLY A 106 3.47 -6.28 -9.83
N SER A 107 4.54 -5.49 -9.65
CA SER A 107 4.46 -4.27 -8.83
C SER A 107 3.65 -3.20 -9.56
N GLN A 108 2.86 -2.45 -8.80
CA GLN A 108 2.05 -1.32 -9.24
C GLN A 108 2.63 0.03 -8.76
N GLY A 109 3.67 -0.01 -7.93
CA GLY A 109 4.40 1.17 -7.46
C GLY A 109 5.69 0.78 -6.73
N VAL A 110 6.55 1.78 -6.53
CA VAL A 110 7.87 1.61 -5.92
C VAL A 110 8.01 2.56 -4.73
N ILE A 111 8.51 2.04 -3.61
CA ILE A 111 8.97 2.82 -2.47
C ILE A 111 10.49 2.72 -2.43
N PHE A 112 11.18 3.84 -2.56
CA PHE A 112 12.63 3.92 -2.46
C PHE A 112 13.01 4.64 -1.16
N VAL A 113 13.73 3.97 -0.27
CA VAL A 113 14.13 4.53 1.03
C VAL A 113 15.64 4.77 1.06
N LEU A 114 16.04 6.02 1.31
CA LEU A 114 17.43 6.44 1.51
C LEU A 114 17.66 6.95 2.95
N ASP A 115 18.88 6.80 3.46
CA ASP A 115 19.29 7.40 4.73
C ASP A 115 19.85 8.80 4.45
N SER A 116 19.17 9.84 4.96
CA SER A 116 19.56 11.23 4.69
C SER A 116 20.87 11.63 5.38
N ALA A 117 21.27 10.87 6.39
CA ALA A 117 22.47 11.09 7.19
C ALA A 117 23.60 10.11 6.86
N SER A 118 23.48 9.34 5.77
CA SER A 118 24.56 8.46 5.31
C SER A 118 25.73 9.23 4.72
N SER A 119 26.85 8.55 4.56
CA SER A 119 28.02 9.08 3.86
C SER A 119 27.68 9.51 2.43
N GLU A 120 28.50 10.40 1.85
CA GLU A 120 28.37 10.78 0.42
C GLU A 120 28.51 9.56 -0.51
N ASP A 121 29.43 8.64 -0.19
CA ASP A 121 29.63 7.40 -0.95
C ASP A 121 28.36 6.54 -0.97
N ASP A 122 27.70 6.37 0.19
CA ASP A 122 26.43 5.64 0.27
C ASP A 122 25.31 6.33 -0.51
N LEU A 123 25.26 7.66 -0.51
CA LEU A 123 24.29 8.41 -1.31
C LEU A 123 24.52 8.25 -2.80
N GLU A 124 25.78 8.26 -3.24
CA GLU A 124 26.10 8.01 -4.65
C GLU A 124 25.67 6.61 -5.08
N ILE A 125 25.91 5.60 -4.24
CA ILE A 125 25.43 4.24 -4.48
C ILE A 125 23.89 4.23 -4.53
N ALA A 126 23.21 4.86 -3.57
CA ALA A 126 21.75 4.93 -3.54
C ALA A 126 21.18 5.62 -4.80
N ARG A 127 21.82 6.70 -5.26
CA ARG A 127 21.47 7.41 -6.49
C ARG A 127 21.59 6.51 -7.71
N ASN A 128 22.68 5.76 -7.82
CA ASN A 128 22.93 4.85 -8.95
C ASN A 128 21.88 3.71 -8.98
N GLU A 129 21.54 3.15 -7.82
CA GLU A 129 20.52 2.12 -7.68
C GLU A 129 19.11 2.67 -8.00
N LEU A 130 18.78 3.88 -7.53
CA LEU A 130 17.52 4.57 -7.88
C LEU A 130 17.42 4.81 -9.38
N HIS A 131 18.49 5.30 -10.01
CA HIS A 131 18.52 5.55 -11.45
C HIS A 131 18.33 4.26 -12.24
N SER A 132 18.99 3.18 -11.82
CA SER A 132 18.84 1.85 -12.42
C SER A 132 17.41 1.33 -12.28
N ALA A 133 16.77 1.55 -11.13
CA ALA A 133 15.37 1.17 -10.90
C ALA A 133 14.41 2.00 -11.78
N LEU A 134 14.61 3.32 -11.89
CA LEU A 134 13.77 4.21 -12.71
C LEU A 134 13.83 3.88 -14.21
N GLN A 135 14.96 3.38 -14.69
CA GLN A 135 15.13 2.97 -16.09
C GLN A 135 14.66 1.54 -16.38
N HIS A 136 14.41 0.74 -15.34
CA HIS A 136 14.05 -0.65 -15.53
C HIS A 136 12.69 -0.78 -16.23
N PRO A 137 12.54 -1.61 -17.29
CA PRO A 137 11.30 -1.70 -18.07
C PRO A 137 10.04 -2.03 -17.26
N GLN A 138 10.19 -2.79 -16.17
CA GLN A 138 9.07 -3.14 -15.29
C GLN A 138 8.65 -2.01 -14.34
N LEU A 139 9.51 -1.01 -14.10
CA LEU A 139 9.28 0.04 -13.12
C LEU A 139 9.14 1.43 -13.75
N CYS A 140 9.71 1.69 -14.93
CA CYS A 140 9.79 3.02 -15.54
C CYS A 140 8.43 3.71 -15.84
N THR A 141 7.34 2.93 -15.84
CA THR A 141 5.97 3.41 -16.00
C THR A 141 5.23 3.60 -14.68
N LEU A 142 5.76 3.05 -13.57
CA LEU A 142 5.13 3.02 -12.27
C LEU A 142 5.38 4.32 -11.47
N PRO A 143 4.52 4.62 -10.50
CA PRO A 143 4.76 5.68 -9.52
C PRO A 143 5.92 5.33 -8.58
N PHE A 144 6.76 6.31 -8.27
CA PHE A 144 7.85 6.20 -7.30
C PHE A 144 7.61 7.13 -6.10
N LEU A 145 7.63 6.56 -4.90
CA LEU A 145 7.69 7.26 -3.64
C LEU A 145 9.12 7.20 -3.10
N ILE A 146 9.81 8.34 -3.04
CA ILE A 146 11.17 8.43 -2.51
C ILE A 146 11.09 8.98 -1.09
N LEU A 147 11.66 8.27 -0.12
CA LEU A 147 11.64 8.61 1.30
C LEU A 147 13.06 8.85 1.79
N ALA A 148 13.29 10.06 2.30
CA ALA A 148 14.51 10.48 2.96
C ALA A 148 14.36 10.24 4.48
N ASN A 149 14.91 9.12 4.96
CA ASN A 149 14.79 8.69 6.35
C ASN A 149 15.91 9.26 7.25
N HIS A 150 15.78 9.08 8.56
CA HIS A 150 16.72 9.54 9.60
C HIS A 150 16.95 11.07 9.63
N GLN A 151 15.88 11.83 9.37
CA GLN A 151 15.88 13.31 9.42
C GLN A 151 16.08 13.88 10.84
N ASP A 152 15.98 13.03 11.87
CA ASP A 152 16.29 13.34 13.26
C ASP A 152 17.79 13.46 13.53
N LYS A 153 18.65 12.89 12.68
CA LYS A 153 20.11 12.93 12.87
C LYS A 153 20.66 14.31 12.49
N PRO A 154 21.67 14.82 13.21
CA PRO A 154 22.27 16.14 12.92
C PRO A 154 22.99 16.19 11.56
N ALA A 155 23.40 15.04 11.02
CA ALA A 155 24.00 14.93 9.69
C ALA A 155 22.96 14.77 8.57
N ALA A 156 21.66 14.83 8.87
CA ALA A 156 20.62 14.68 7.86
C ALA A 156 20.66 15.83 6.85
N ARG A 157 20.73 15.47 5.56
CA ARG A 157 20.61 16.44 4.47
C ARG A 157 19.18 16.92 4.35
N SER A 158 19.02 18.22 4.12
CA SER A 158 17.69 18.84 3.91
C SER A 158 17.04 18.31 2.63
N VAL A 159 15.74 18.09 2.67
CA VAL A 159 14.91 17.64 1.52
C VAL A 159 14.87 18.66 0.37
N GLN A 160 15.50 19.83 0.52
CA GLN A 160 15.56 20.90 -0.48
C GLN A 160 16.56 20.65 -1.62
N GLU A 161 17.42 19.63 -1.53
CA GLU A 161 18.16 19.20 -2.71
C GLU A 161 17.21 18.48 -3.68
N PRO A 162 17.22 18.81 -4.98
CA PRO A 162 16.21 18.38 -5.94
C PRO A 162 16.40 16.91 -6.32
N PHE A 163 16.04 15.99 -5.42
CA PHE A 163 15.79 14.58 -5.71
C PHE A 163 14.35 14.36 -6.24
N PHE A 164 13.71 15.43 -6.72
CA PHE A 164 12.42 15.40 -7.39
C PHE A 164 12.56 14.81 -8.80
N MET A 165 12.50 13.49 -8.91
CA MET A 165 12.04 12.86 -10.15
C MET A 165 10.58 12.43 -9.96
N PHE A 166 9.68 13.37 -10.22
CA PHE A 166 8.24 13.18 -10.25
C PHE A 166 7.85 12.23 -11.40
N LYS A 167 7.45 11.01 -11.06
CA LYS A 167 6.32 10.36 -11.74
C LYS A 167 5.34 9.93 -10.65
N GLN A 168 4.33 10.79 -10.47
CA GLN A 168 3.16 10.61 -9.60
C GLN A 168 3.46 10.49 -8.10
N ILE A 169 3.72 11.63 -7.47
CA ILE A 169 3.85 11.77 -6.02
C ILE A 169 2.45 11.70 -5.39
N PHE A 170 2.20 10.62 -4.64
CA PHE A 170 1.26 10.68 -3.52
C PHE A 170 2.02 11.25 -2.32
N HIS A 171 1.65 12.46 -1.92
CA HIS A 171 2.19 13.13 -0.74
C HIS A 171 1.69 12.40 0.51
N LEU A 172 2.32 11.28 0.90
CA LEU A 172 2.18 10.77 2.26
C LEU A 172 3.14 11.54 3.15
N GLN A 173 2.66 12.70 3.60
CA GLN A 173 3.14 13.30 4.83
C GLN A 173 2.76 12.31 5.93
N ILE A 174 3.70 11.44 6.33
CA ILE A 174 3.50 10.54 7.45
C ILE A 174 3.24 11.41 8.67
N LEU A 175 2.04 11.22 9.23
CA LEU A 175 1.57 11.72 10.51
C LEU A 175 2.62 11.46 11.60
N LEU A 176 3.46 12.46 11.87
CA LEU A 176 4.18 12.65 13.13
C LEU A 176 3.95 14.08 13.62
N GLU A 177 2.70 14.52 13.59
CA GLU A 177 2.20 15.57 14.48
C GLU A 177 0.99 15.01 15.23
N HIS A 178 1.27 14.19 16.24
CA HIS A 178 0.67 14.23 17.58
C HIS A 178 1.39 13.23 18.49
#